data_AF-A0A913XG37-F1
#
_entry.id   AF-A0A913XG37-F1
#
_cell.length_a   1.000
_cell.length_b   1.000
_cell.length_c   1.000
_cell.angle_alpha   90.00
_cell.angle_beta   90.00
_cell.angle_gamma   90.00
#
_symmetry.space_group_name_H-M   'P 1'
#
loop_
_entity.id
_entity.type
_entity.pdbx_description
1 polymer ?
#
loop_
_entity_poly.entity_id
_entity_poly.type
_entity_poly.pdbx_seq_one_letter_code
_entity_poly.pdbx_strand_id
1 'polypeptide(L)'
;MNLMLFPQVEILGLLIAILRKSVPNLQAATKIGLIERILWRLSNEPEIVAHKLVELLGILSSYSITVKELKNLLGALKGEKEKWPRHAIKLLKVLKLMLEKHGPDVYFNFTGQDGAAITLPPISKWPLQSGFAFSTWICLDTSHIADATKCK
;
A
#
# COMPACT_ATOMS: atom_id res chain seq x y z
N MET A 1 5.33 15.08 -30.47
CA MET A 1 4.96 14.11 -29.43
C MET A 1 5.84 12.89 -29.62
N ASN A 2 6.76 12.57 -28.71
CA ASN A 2 7.82 11.58 -28.93
C ASN A 2 7.28 10.14 -28.97
N LEU A 3 7.30 9.50 -30.14
CA LEU A 3 6.84 8.10 -30.33
C LEU A 3 7.58 7.08 -29.44
N MET A 4 8.81 7.39 -28.99
CA MET A 4 9.60 6.50 -28.12
C MET A 4 9.05 6.32 -26.70
N LEU A 5 8.15 7.18 -26.22
CA LEU A 5 7.61 7.09 -24.85
C LEU A 5 6.36 6.22 -24.75
N PHE A 6 5.69 5.95 -25.88
CA PHE A 6 4.44 5.20 -25.91
C PHE A 6 4.57 3.77 -25.33
N PRO A 7 5.60 2.97 -25.70
CA PRO A 7 5.76 1.62 -25.14
C PRO A 7 6.00 1.63 -23.63
N GLN A 8 6.74 2.61 -23.12
CA GLN A 8 7.03 2.72 -21.69
C GLN A 8 5.74 2.99 -20.88
N VAL A 9 4.89 3.88 -21.38
CA VAL A 9 3.61 4.21 -20.74
C VAL A 9 2.68 2.99 -20.74
N GLU A 10 2.62 2.22 -21.84
CA GLU A 10 1.83 1.00 -21.91
C GLU A 10 2.33 -0.08 -20.93
N ILE A 11 3.63 -0.33 -20.90
CA ILE A 11 4.23 -1.31 -19.97
C ILE A 11 3.95 -0.92 -18.52
N LEU A 12 4.12 0.35 -18.16
CA LEU A 12 3.78 0.84 -16.82
C LEU A 12 2.28 0.71 -16.52
N GLY A 13 1.41 0.96 -17.50
CA GLY A 13 -0.03 0.76 -17.39
C GLY A 13 -0.42 -0.70 -17.14
N LEU A 14 0.19 -1.64 -17.86
CA LEU A 14 0.00 -3.08 -17.64
C LEU A 14 0.50 -3.51 -16.25
N LEU A 15 1.68 -3.04 -15.85
CA LEU A 15 2.24 -3.31 -14.53
C LEU A 15 1.29 -2.82 -13.42
N ILE A 16 0.77 -1.60 -13.55
CA ILE A 16 -0.24 -1.05 -12.64
C ILE A 16 -1.47 -1.97 -12.55
N ALA A 17 -2.01 -2.41 -13.70
CA ALA A 17 -3.18 -3.28 -13.72
C ALA A 17 -2.92 -4.63 -13.04
N ILE A 18 -1.73 -5.20 -13.23
CA ILE A 18 -1.31 -6.47 -12.62
C ILE A 18 -1.17 -6.32 -11.10
N LEU A 19 -0.47 -5.27 -10.64
CA LEU A 19 -0.21 -5.07 -9.22
C LEU A 19 -1.49 -4.75 -8.43
N ARG A 20 -2.41 -3.97 -9.01
CA ARG A 20 -3.71 -3.67 -8.37
C ARG A 20 -4.54 -4.91 -8.04
N LYS A 21 -4.33 -6.02 -8.77
CA LYS A 21 -5.16 -7.23 -8.66
C LYS A 21 -4.46 -8.41 -7.97
N SER A 22 -3.20 -8.28 -7.56
CA SER A 22 -2.41 -9.40 -7.07
C SER A 22 -1.54 -9.03 -5.87
N VAL A 23 -1.96 -9.47 -4.68
CA VAL A 23 -1.17 -9.34 -3.45
C VAL A 23 0.20 -10.03 -3.56
N PRO A 24 0.34 -11.24 -4.12
CA PRO A 24 1.66 -11.84 -4.31
C PRO A 24 2.60 -10.99 -5.18
N ASN A 25 2.06 -10.33 -6.21
CA ASN A 25 2.88 -9.46 -7.07
C ASN A 25 3.26 -8.16 -6.34
N LEU A 26 2.36 -7.60 -5.52
CA LEU A 26 2.68 -6.47 -4.64
C LEU A 26 3.80 -6.84 -3.65
N GLN A 27 3.71 -8.01 -3.02
CA GLN A 27 4.76 -8.52 -2.13
C GLN A 27 6.11 -8.67 -2.87
N ALA A 28 6.09 -9.24 -4.07
CA ALA A 28 7.30 -9.37 -4.89
C ALA A 28 7.88 -7.99 -5.25
N ALA A 29 7.05 -7.01 -5.59
CA ALA A 29 7.46 -5.64 -5.88
C ALA A 29 8.08 -4.94 -4.65
N THR A 30 7.50 -5.13 -3.46
CA THR A 30 8.07 -4.62 -2.21
C THR A 30 9.43 -5.27 -1.91
N LYS A 31 9.57 -6.58 -2.09
CA LYS A 31 10.84 -7.31 -1.85
C LYS A 31 12.01 -6.80 -2.69
N ILE A 32 11.76 -6.34 -3.92
CA ILE A 32 12.82 -5.80 -4.80
C ILE A 32 13.09 -4.30 -4.60
N GLY A 33 12.39 -3.66 -3.63
CA GLY A 33 12.52 -2.23 -3.34
C GLY A 33 12.01 -1.35 -4.47
N LEU A 34 10.88 -1.71 -5.09
CA LEU A 34 10.39 -1.01 -6.28
C LEU A 34 10.05 0.47 -6.01
N ILE A 35 9.63 0.82 -4.79
CA ILE A 35 9.37 2.21 -4.38
C ILE A 35 10.62 3.08 -4.54
N GLU A 36 11.78 2.61 -4.03
CA GLU A 36 13.03 3.37 -4.13
C GLU A 36 13.43 3.61 -5.59
N ARG A 37 13.29 2.58 -6.44
CA ARG A 37 13.61 2.66 -7.87
C ARG A 37 12.70 3.65 -8.60
N ILE A 38 11.41 3.67 -8.26
CA ILE A 38 10.44 4.61 -8.84
C ILE A 38 10.79 6.05 -8.44
N LEU A 39 11.05 6.29 -7.16
CA LEU A 39 11.41 7.62 -6.65
C LEU A 39 12.67 8.16 -7.33
N TRP A 40 13.69 7.31 -7.52
CA TRP A 40 14.91 7.68 -8.23
C TRP A 40 14.68 8.02 -9.71
N ARG A 41 13.84 7.25 -10.42
CA ARG A 41 13.52 7.55 -11.82
C ARG A 41 12.67 8.81 -11.98
N LEU A 42 11.72 9.05 -11.07
CA LEU A 42 10.70 10.08 -11.20
C LEU A 42 11.27 11.48 -11.52
N SER A 43 12.43 11.82 -10.97
CA SER A 43 13.08 13.13 -11.19
C SER A 43 13.54 13.38 -12.62
N ASN A 44 13.77 12.33 -13.41
CA ASN A 44 14.36 12.41 -14.74
C ASN A 44 13.36 12.09 -15.87
N GLU A 45 12.17 11.61 -15.53
CA GLU A 45 11.19 11.16 -16.52
C GLU A 45 10.31 12.30 -17.07
N PRO A 46 9.87 12.20 -18.33
CA PRO A 46 8.89 13.12 -18.90
C PRO A 46 7.54 13.01 -18.18
N GLU A 47 6.77 14.10 -18.20
CA GLU A 47 5.46 14.28 -17.53
C GLU A 47 4.54 13.05 -17.64
N ILE A 48 4.46 12.46 -18.85
CA ILE A 48 3.56 11.35 -19.17
C ILE A 48 3.97 10.04 -18.51
N VAL A 49 5.28 9.76 -18.44
CA VAL A 49 5.83 8.58 -17.76
C VAL A 49 5.79 8.80 -16.25
N ALA A 50 6.14 10.00 -15.80
CA ALA A 50 6.08 10.40 -14.39
C ALA A 50 4.66 10.24 -13.81
N HIS A 51 3.61 10.51 -14.60
CA HIS A 51 2.23 10.28 -14.18
C HIS A 51 1.97 8.80 -13.82
N LYS A 52 2.41 7.87 -14.67
CA LYS A 52 2.29 6.43 -14.39
C LYS A 52 3.17 5.97 -13.24
N LEU A 53 4.38 6.51 -13.11
CA LEU A 53 5.25 6.23 -11.97
C LEU A 53 4.64 6.67 -10.64
N VAL A 54 4.00 7.84 -10.59
CA VAL A 54 3.27 8.32 -9.40
C VAL A 54 2.07 7.42 -9.09
N GLU A 55 1.32 6.99 -10.10
CA GLU A 55 0.20 6.05 -9.91
C GLU A 55 0.69 4.73 -9.31
N LEU A 56 1.78 4.17 -9.86
CA LEU A 56 2.43 2.97 -9.37
C LEU A 56 2.94 3.12 -7.93
N LEU A 57 3.56 4.27 -7.63
CA LEU A 57 4.02 4.61 -6.29
C LEU A 57 2.86 4.64 -5.28
N GLY A 58 1.71 5.20 -5.67
CA GLY A 58 0.49 5.20 -4.85
C GLY A 58 0.03 3.78 -4.51
N ILE A 59 -0.04 2.89 -5.51
CA ILE A 59 -0.46 1.50 -5.31
C ILE A 59 0.47 0.77 -4.34
N LEU A 60 1.79 0.91 -4.53
CA LEU A 60 2.79 0.23 -3.71
C LEU A 60 2.81 0.77 -2.28
N SER A 61 2.86 2.09 -2.12
CA SER A 61 2.98 2.73 -0.81
C SER A 61 1.71 2.60 0.03
N SER A 62 0.53 2.55 -0.60
CA SER A 62 -0.72 2.20 0.08
C SER A 62 -0.79 0.71 0.44
N TYR A 63 -0.09 -0.18 -0.26
CA TYR A 63 0.00 -1.59 0.13
C TYR A 63 0.96 -1.77 1.32
N SER A 64 2.20 -1.34 1.17
CA SER A 64 3.23 -1.44 2.19
C SER A 64 4.34 -0.43 1.92
N ILE A 65 4.76 0.27 2.96
CA ILE A 65 5.93 1.16 2.90
C ILE A 65 6.80 0.94 4.13
N THR A 66 8.10 0.85 3.93
CA THR A 66 9.08 0.81 5.03
C THR A 66 9.44 2.22 5.50
N VAL A 67 10.00 2.33 6.71
CA VAL A 67 10.50 3.62 7.23
C VAL A 67 11.56 4.23 6.32
N LYS A 68 12.40 3.40 5.69
CA LYS A 68 13.44 3.84 4.75
C LYS A 68 12.81 4.45 3.49
N GLU A 69 11.85 3.77 2.89
CA GLU A 69 11.13 4.25 1.70
C GLU A 69 10.32 5.51 2.00
N LEU A 70 9.69 5.60 3.17
CA LEU A 70 8.98 6.80 3.60
C LEU A 70 9.94 7.99 3.73
N LYS A 71 11.11 7.79 4.36
CA LYS A 71 12.15 8.83 4.45
C LYS A 71 12.63 9.26 3.06
N ASN A 72 12.81 8.33 2.12
CA ASN A 72 13.18 8.64 0.75
C ASN A 72 12.08 9.44 0.03
N LEU A 73 10.81 9.09 0.24
CA LEU A 73 9.67 9.79 -0.35
C LEU A 73 9.54 11.22 0.19
N LEU A 74 9.71 11.42 1.50
CA LEU A 74 9.79 12.75 2.12
C LEU A 74 11.03 13.52 1.64
N GLY A 75 12.16 12.83 1.44
CA GLY A 75 13.36 13.39 0.84
C GLY A 75 13.12 13.90 -0.58
N ALA A 76 12.35 13.17 -1.39
CA ALA A 76 11.97 13.58 -2.74
C ALA A 76 11.00 14.79 -2.77
N LEU A 77 10.39 15.14 -1.63
CA LEU A 77 9.61 16.37 -1.46
C LEU A 77 10.47 17.56 -1.02
N LYS A 78 11.69 17.32 -0.53
CA LYS A 78 12.59 18.39 -0.08
C LYS A 78 12.93 19.28 -1.27
N GLY A 79 12.48 20.53 -1.20
CA GLY A 79 12.83 21.54 -2.19
C GLY A 79 14.31 21.91 -2.13
N GLU A 80 14.89 22.20 -3.29
CA GLU A 80 16.19 22.84 -3.40
C GLU A 80 15.99 24.32 -3.75
N LYS A 81 16.82 25.20 -3.17
CA LYS A 81 16.81 26.64 -3.47
C LYS A 81 15.41 27.27 -3.35
N GLU A 82 14.69 26.90 -2.28
CA GLU A 82 13.33 27.37 -1.97
C GLU A 82 12.26 27.03 -3.02
N LYS A 83 12.55 26.11 -3.95
CA LYS A 83 11.60 25.66 -4.97
C LYS A 83 11.18 24.22 -4.73
N TRP A 84 9.88 24.00 -4.83
CA TRP A 84 9.33 22.64 -4.79
C TRP A 84 9.78 21.84 -6.02
N PRO A 85 10.05 20.54 -5.86
CA PRO A 85 10.38 19.67 -6.98
C PRO A 85 9.19 19.55 -7.95
N ARG A 86 9.49 19.29 -9.23
CA ARG A 86 8.51 19.24 -10.34
C ARG A 86 7.27 18.41 -10.05
N HIS A 87 7.40 17.34 -9.27
CA HIS A 87 6.32 16.40 -8.96
C HIS A 87 5.87 16.45 -7.50
N ALA A 88 6.19 17.51 -6.76
CA ALA A 88 5.83 17.66 -5.35
C ALA A 88 4.34 17.46 -5.07
N ILE A 89 3.46 18.13 -5.82
CA ILE A 89 2.00 18.02 -5.65
C ILE A 89 1.53 16.57 -5.86
N LYS A 90 2.12 15.86 -6.83
CA LYS A 90 1.81 14.47 -7.12
C LYS A 90 2.26 13.53 -5.98
N LEU A 91 3.45 13.76 -5.42
CA LEU A 91 3.97 13.01 -4.26
C LEU A 91 3.17 13.31 -2.98
N LEU A 92 2.72 14.55 -2.76
CA LEU A 92 1.82 14.90 -1.66
C LEU A 92 0.46 14.20 -1.77
N LYS A 93 -0.07 14.04 -2.99
CA LYS A 93 -1.29 13.23 -3.21
C LYS A 93 -1.07 11.76 -2.85
N VAL A 94 0.10 11.20 -3.16
CA VAL A 94 0.47 9.84 -2.75
C VAL A 94 0.48 9.73 -1.22
N LEU A 95 1.13 10.66 -0.51
CA LEU A 95 1.10 10.69 0.96
C LEU A 95 -0.32 10.76 1.51
N LYS A 96 -1.17 11.63 0.94
CA LYS A 96 -2.56 11.74 1.35
C LYS A 96 -3.31 10.41 1.17
N LEU A 97 -3.15 9.74 0.02
CA LEU A 97 -3.75 8.44 -0.25
C LEU A 97 -3.27 7.35 0.71
N MET A 98 -2.00 7.37 1.11
CA MET A 98 -1.47 6.44 2.11
C MET A 98 -2.11 6.66 3.48
N LEU A 99 -2.37 7.92 3.86
CA LEU A 99 -2.98 8.28 5.13
C LEU A 99 -4.49 8.03 5.16
N GLU A 100 -5.18 8.13 4.01
CA GLU A 100 -6.61 7.86 3.89
C GLU A 100 -6.95 6.36 4.02
N LYS A 101 -5.96 5.47 3.84
CA LYS A 101 -6.17 4.04 4.02
C LYS A 101 -6.35 3.72 5.52
N HIS A 102 -7.59 3.68 5.96
CA HIS A 102 -7.95 3.26 7.31
C HIS A 102 -8.05 1.74 7.41
N GLY A 103 -7.24 1.16 8.30
CA GLY A 103 -7.34 -0.25 8.70
C GLY A 103 -6.54 -1.24 7.83
N PRO A 104 -6.46 -2.50 8.28
CA PRO A 104 -5.77 -3.57 7.56
C PRO A 104 -6.54 -3.98 6.29
N ASP A 105 -5.82 -4.45 5.26
CA ASP A 105 -6.43 -4.91 3.99
C ASP A 105 -7.41 -6.09 4.16
N VAL A 106 -7.22 -6.86 5.21
CA VAL A 106 -8.10 -7.93 5.65
C VAL A 106 -8.20 -7.82 7.16
N TYR A 107 -9.42 -7.77 7.69
CA TYR A 107 -9.69 -7.80 9.12
C TYR A 107 -10.70 -8.89 9.44
N PHE A 108 -10.63 -9.38 10.68
CA PHE A 108 -11.73 -10.09 11.31
C PHE A 108 -12.48 -9.08 12.16
N ASN A 109 -13.79 -8.93 11.94
CA ASN A 109 -14.64 -8.12 12.80
C ASN A 109 -15.36 -9.03 13.81
N PHE A 110 -15.08 -8.84 15.09
CA PHE A 110 -15.77 -9.52 16.17
C PHE A 110 -16.79 -8.57 16.77
N THR A 111 -18.06 -8.71 16.35
CA THR A 111 -19.17 -7.85 16.78
C THR A 111 -19.59 -8.06 18.24
N GLY A 112 -18.98 -9.03 18.95
CA GLY A 112 -19.35 -9.43 20.31
C GLY A 112 -20.67 -10.20 20.40
N GLN A 113 -21.29 -10.53 19.26
CA GLN A 113 -22.48 -11.38 19.20
C GLN A 113 -22.11 -12.87 19.26
N ASP A 114 -23.06 -13.70 19.70
CA ASP A 114 -22.92 -15.15 19.69
C ASP A 114 -22.53 -15.65 18.29
N GLY A 115 -21.41 -16.38 18.21
CA GLY A 115 -20.87 -16.90 16.94
C GLY A 115 -19.76 -16.06 16.29
N ALA A 116 -19.38 -14.92 16.86
CA ALA A 116 -18.20 -14.17 16.42
C ALA A 116 -16.90 -14.91 16.80
N ALA A 117 -16.45 -15.83 15.95
CA ALA A 117 -15.25 -16.65 16.18
C ALA A 117 -14.46 -16.88 14.88
N ILE A 118 -13.18 -17.23 15.01
CA ILE A 118 -12.37 -17.70 13.89
C ILE A 118 -12.60 -19.20 13.75
N THR A 119 -13.32 -19.60 12.70
CA THR A 119 -13.54 -21.02 12.40
C THR A 119 -12.36 -21.56 11.61
N LEU A 120 -11.72 -22.58 12.15
CA LEU A 120 -10.61 -23.28 11.52
C LEU A 120 -11.12 -24.63 11.00
N PRO A 121 -10.71 -25.07 9.80
CA PRO A 121 -11.02 -26.42 9.36
C PRO A 121 -10.36 -27.44 10.30
N PRO A 122 -10.90 -28.66 10.42
CA PRO A 122 -10.23 -29.74 11.16
C PRO A 122 -8.77 -29.90 10.71
N ILE A 123 -7.86 -30.19 11.65
CA ILE A 123 -6.41 -30.30 11.39
C ILE A 123 -6.10 -31.28 10.25
N SER A 124 -6.90 -32.34 10.10
CA SER A 124 -6.79 -33.33 9.02
C SER A 124 -7.00 -32.77 7.61
N LYS A 125 -7.59 -31.58 7.48
CA LYS A 125 -7.84 -30.89 6.20
C LYS A 125 -6.83 -29.77 5.92
N TRP A 126 -5.80 -29.59 6.74
CA TRP A 126 -4.81 -28.53 6.55
C TRP A 126 -3.81 -28.90 5.45
N PRO A 127 -3.42 -27.95 4.57
CA PRO A 127 -2.53 -28.23 3.46
C PRO A 127 -1.10 -28.56 3.94
N LEU A 128 -0.62 -29.76 3.57
CA LEU A 128 0.74 -30.35 3.56
C LEU A 128 1.72 -30.17 4.75
N GLN A 129 1.51 -29.26 5.70
CA GLN A 129 2.30 -29.15 6.93
C GLN A 129 1.37 -28.96 8.14
N SER A 130 1.60 -29.76 9.19
CA SER A 130 0.83 -29.79 10.42
C SER A 130 1.02 -28.51 11.24
N GLY A 131 0.21 -27.49 10.97
CA GLY A 131 0.25 -26.22 11.70
C GLY A 131 -0.20 -25.03 10.85
N PHE A 132 -1.09 -24.17 11.36
CA PHE A 132 -1.18 -22.78 10.89
C PHE A 132 -0.65 -21.88 12.01
N ALA A 133 0.05 -20.83 11.61
CA ALA A 133 0.37 -19.71 12.47
C ALA A 133 -0.01 -18.45 11.70
N PHE A 134 -0.69 -17.51 12.36
CA PHE A 134 -0.92 -16.18 11.82
C PHE A 134 -0.58 -15.15 12.90
N SER A 135 -0.09 -14.00 12.47
CA SER A 135 0.12 -12.83 13.32
C SER A 135 -0.89 -11.78 12.91
N THR A 136 -1.64 -11.24 13.87
CA THR A 136 -2.57 -10.15 13.62
C THR A 136 -2.47 -9.09 14.70
N TRP A 137 -2.83 -7.87 14.35
CA TRP A 137 -3.08 -6.80 15.31
C TRP A 137 -4.54 -6.88 15.74
N ILE A 138 -4.79 -6.69 17.04
CA ILE A 138 -6.15 -6.55 17.58
C ILE A 138 -6.35 -5.06 17.84
N CYS A 139 -7.39 -4.48 17.22
CA CYS A 139 -7.82 -3.11 17.47
C CYS A 139 -9.19 -3.18 18.14
N LEU A 140 -9.33 -2.50 19.29
CA LEU A 140 -10.62 -2.33 19.96
C LEU A 140 -11.26 -1.05 19.41
N ASP A 141 -12.40 -1.17 18.73
CA ASP A 141 -13.16 0.01 18.34
C ASP A 141 -13.96 0.53 19.56
N THR A 142 -13.54 1.67 20.09
CA THR A 142 -14.17 2.31 21.25
C THR A 142 -15.39 3.14 20.88
N SER A 143 -15.73 3.28 19.59
CA SER A 143 -16.88 4.05 19.13
C SER A 143 -18.20 3.58 19.76
N HIS A 144 -18.31 2.27 20.04
CA HIS A 144 -19.46 1.64 20.71
C HIS A 144 -19.37 1.61 22.25
N ILE A 145 -18.24 2.00 22.85
CA ILE A 145 -18.05 1.99 24.31
C ILE A 145 -18.64 3.26 24.95
N ALA A 146 -18.82 4.33 24.19
CA ALA A 146 -19.50 5.54 24.68
C ALA A 146 -20.96 5.30 25.09
N ASP A 147 -21.60 4.25 24.55
CA ASP A 147 -22.97 3.84 24.89
C ASP A 147 -23.03 2.72 25.94
N ALA A 148 -21.88 2.15 26.32
CA ALA A 148 -21.79 1.02 27.24
C ALA A 148 -21.84 1.47 28.70
N THR A 149 -22.93 2.14 29.09
CA THR A 149 -23.37 2.11 30.49
C THR A 149 -23.84 0.70 30.82
N LYS A 150 -23.09 0.02 31.68
CA LYS A 150 -23.37 -1.28 32.35
C LYS A 150 -23.03 -2.54 31.54
N CYS A 151 -21.79 -3.00 31.71
CA CYS A 151 -21.55 -4.43 31.90
C CYS A 151 -21.36 -4.67 33.40
N LYS A 152 -22.30 -5.39 34.01
CA LYS A 152 -22.19 -5.97 35.35
C LYS A 152 -21.40 -7.27 35.27
#